data_AF-A0A4D7DA21-F1
#
_entry.id   AF-A0A4D7DA21-F1
#
_cell.length_a   1.000
_cell.length_b   1.000
_cell.length_c   1.000
_cell.angle_alpha   90.00
_cell.angle_beta   90.00
_cell.angle_gamma   90.00
#
_symmetry.space_group_name_H-M   'P 1'
#
loop_
_entity.id
_entity.type
_entity.pdbx_description
1 polymer ?
#
loop_
_entity_poly.entity_id
_entity_poly.type
_entity_poly.pdbx_seq_one_letter_code
_entity_poly.pdbx_strand_id
1 'polypeptide(L)'
;MIRSRGRPAYSELAGCPSPQAVKAARVLANLSREEASALVSVSSRTWTRWENGEGKMHPDVWTAWLAALVDGPIAPPLPMASHIRELREAAGLTQEAAARMLGVSVASWYGWESGRSTMRPAQFKQWCNDLEAQLENRLKDVRALIATA
;
A
#
# COMPACT_ATOMS: atom_id res chain seq x y z
N MET A 1 -25.64 -30.54 10.43
CA MET A 1 -24.21 -30.42 10.81
C MET A 1 -23.39 -30.24 9.55
N ILE A 2 -22.93 -29.02 9.27
CA ILE A 2 -22.14 -28.70 8.06
C ILE A 2 -20.68 -29.06 8.34
N ARG A 3 -20.09 -29.87 7.46
CA ARG A 3 -18.70 -30.34 7.52
C ARG A 3 -17.76 -29.16 7.33
N SER A 4 -17.01 -28.79 8.37
CA SER A 4 -15.90 -27.84 8.29
C SER A 4 -14.79 -28.43 7.42
N ARG A 5 -14.52 -27.79 6.28
CA ARG A 5 -13.30 -28.05 5.49
C ARG A 5 -12.10 -27.70 6.36
N GLY A 6 -11.25 -28.69 6.64
CA GLY A 6 -10.02 -28.51 7.40
C GLY A 6 -9.10 -27.52 6.68
N ARG A 7 -8.88 -26.35 7.30
CA ARG A 7 -7.78 -25.45 6.96
C ARG A 7 -6.50 -26.16 7.41
N PRO A 8 -5.49 -26.38 6.55
CA PRO A 8 -4.23 -26.93 7.02
C PRO A 8 -3.64 -25.98 8.06
N ALA A 9 -3.16 -26.54 9.17
CA ALA A 9 -2.55 -25.78 10.24
C ALA A 9 -1.26 -25.15 9.71
N TYR A 10 -1.22 -23.81 9.62
CA TYR A 10 -0.05 -23.02 9.23
C TYR A 10 1.13 -23.12 10.24
N SER A 11 1.06 -24.02 11.22
CA SER A 11 2.00 -24.17 12.33
C SER A 11 3.31 -24.89 11.98
N GLU A 12 3.43 -25.52 10.81
CA GLU A 12 4.66 -26.21 10.38
C GLU A 12 5.69 -25.31 9.68
N LEU A 13 5.39 -24.01 9.47
CA LEU A 13 6.32 -23.02 8.89
C LEU A 13 6.99 -22.11 9.95
N ALA A 14 6.96 -22.50 11.23
CA ALA A 14 7.34 -21.64 12.36
C ALA A 14 8.87 -21.57 12.58
N GLY A 15 9.54 -20.74 11.78
CA GLY A 15 10.86 -20.18 12.03
C GLY A 15 11.04 -18.91 11.21
N CYS A 16 11.85 -17.93 11.67
CA CYS A 16 12.16 -16.75 10.86
C CYS A 16 12.57 -17.20 9.45
N PRO A 17 11.94 -16.71 8.37
CA PRO A 17 12.25 -17.20 7.04
C PRO A 17 13.71 -16.90 6.72
N SER A 18 14.37 -17.84 6.04
CA SER A 18 15.72 -17.59 5.57
C SER A 18 15.72 -16.50 4.49
N PRO A 19 16.81 -15.75 4.31
CA PRO A 19 16.92 -14.75 3.24
C PRO A 19 16.61 -15.34 1.84
N GLN A 20 17.05 -16.58 1.61
CA GLN A 20 16.75 -17.33 0.39
C GLN A 20 15.26 -17.66 0.26
N ALA A 21 14.58 -18.03 1.35
CA ALA A 21 13.14 -18.29 1.33
C ALA A 21 12.34 -17.01 1.00
N VAL A 22 12.70 -15.87 1.59
CA VAL A 22 12.09 -14.57 1.28
C VAL A 22 12.25 -14.22 -0.20
N LYS A 23 13.48 -14.34 -0.74
CA LYS A 23 13.77 -14.06 -2.15
C LYS A 23 13.06 -15.03 -3.09
N ALA A 24 13.10 -16.33 -2.80
CA ALA A 24 12.49 -17.36 -3.63
C ALA A 24 10.98 -17.18 -3.72
N ALA A 25 10.31 -16.94 -2.59
CA ALA A 25 8.87 -16.73 -2.59
C ALA A 25 8.48 -15.46 -3.36
N ARG A 26 9.25 -14.37 -3.24
CA ARG A 26 8.98 -13.15 -4.02
C ARG A 26 9.11 -13.40 -5.53
N VAL A 27 10.18 -14.07 -5.95
CA VAL A 27 10.41 -14.40 -7.37
C VAL A 27 9.33 -15.34 -7.90
N LEU A 28 8.92 -16.34 -7.12
CA LEU A 28 7.81 -17.23 -7.48
C LEU A 28 6.47 -16.49 -7.61
N ALA A 29 6.25 -15.46 -6.78
CA ALA A 29 5.10 -14.57 -6.88
C ALA A 29 5.22 -13.52 -8.01
N ASN A 30 6.34 -13.51 -8.74
CA ASN A 30 6.64 -12.55 -9.81
C ASN A 30 6.55 -11.08 -9.37
N LEU A 31 6.93 -10.79 -8.12
CA LEU A 31 6.89 -9.44 -7.56
C LEU A 31 8.28 -8.77 -7.58
N SER A 32 8.29 -7.46 -7.82
CA SER A 32 9.40 -6.58 -7.48
C SER A 32 9.55 -6.46 -5.95
N ARG A 33 10.70 -5.95 -5.49
CA ARG A 33 10.93 -5.74 -4.05
C ARG A 33 9.99 -4.66 -3.50
N GLU A 34 9.70 -3.67 -4.32
CA GLU A 34 8.76 -2.60 -4.06
C GLU A 34 7.36 -3.18 -3.80
N GLU A 35 6.83 -3.99 -4.72
CA GLU A 35 5.51 -4.62 -4.59
C GLU A 35 5.46 -5.57 -3.38
N ALA A 36 6.49 -6.39 -3.17
CA ALA A 36 6.53 -7.31 -2.03
C ALA A 36 6.62 -6.58 -0.68
N SER A 37 7.39 -5.49 -0.62
CA SER A 37 7.50 -4.66 0.58
C SER A 37 6.20 -3.93 0.90
N ALA A 38 5.47 -3.51 -0.14
CA ALA A 38 4.18 -2.88 0.00
C ALA A 38 3.17 -3.82 0.68
N LEU A 39 3.15 -5.12 0.35
CA LEU A 39 2.21 -6.09 0.95
C LEU A 39 2.27 -6.17 2.48
N VAL A 40 3.41 -5.81 3.10
CA VAL A 40 3.56 -5.78 4.57
C VAL A 40 3.96 -4.41 5.11
N SER A 41 3.73 -3.34 4.34
CA SER A 41 3.95 -1.95 4.76
C SER A 41 5.37 -1.66 5.27
N VAL A 42 6.39 -2.24 4.64
CA VAL A 42 7.80 -1.92 4.93
C VAL A 42 8.47 -1.26 3.72
N SER A 43 9.63 -0.64 3.94
CA SER A 43 10.39 -0.07 2.83
C SER A 43 11.03 -1.16 1.95
N SER A 44 11.18 -0.90 0.65
CA SER A 44 11.95 -1.77 -0.27
C SER A 44 13.39 -2.00 0.22
N ARG A 45 13.98 -1.02 0.93
CA ARG A 45 15.29 -1.16 1.59
C ARG A 45 15.27 -2.17 2.74
N THR A 46 14.23 -2.15 3.56
CA THR A 46 14.03 -3.16 4.63
C THR A 46 13.88 -4.54 4.01
N TRP A 47 13.09 -4.66 2.94
CA TRP A 47 12.91 -5.90 2.18
C TRP A 47 14.24 -6.43 1.63
N THR A 48 15.03 -5.56 1.00
CA THR A 48 16.36 -5.90 0.46
C THR A 48 17.30 -6.42 1.55
N ARG A 49 17.28 -5.82 2.75
CA ARG A 49 18.09 -6.32 3.88
C ARG A 49 17.69 -7.72 4.31
N TRP A 50 16.40 -8.06 4.27
CA TRP A 50 15.94 -9.41 4.56
C TRP A 50 16.42 -10.42 3.50
N GLU A 51 16.38 -10.06 2.21
CA GLU A 51 16.89 -10.92 1.14
C GLU A 51 18.41 -11.12 1.17
N ASN A 52 19.15 -10.11 1.66
CA ASN A 52 20.61 -10.15 1.78
C ASN A 52 21.09 -10.79 3.09
N GLY A 53 20.19 -11.06 4.04
CA GLY A 53 20.56 -11.54 5.38
C GLY A 53 21.14 -10.47 6.32
N GLU A 54 21.05 -9.19 5.94
CA GLU A 54 21.45 -8.03 6.75
C GLU A 54 20.39 -7.64 7.80
N GLY A 55 19.33 -8.44 7.93
CA GLY A 55 18.25 -8.33 8.92
C GLY A 55 17.38 -9.60 8.89
N LYS A 56 16.66 -9.86 9.98
CA LYS A 56 15.72 -10.99 10.08
C LYS A 56 14.29 -10.49 9.91
N MET A 57 13.54 -11.11 9.01
CA MET A 57 12.09 -10.90 8.94
C MET A 57 11.45 -11.64 10.12
N HIS A 58 10.56 -10.97 10.85
CA HIS A 58 9.82 -11.60 11.94
C HIS A 58 8.84 -12.65 11.39
N PRO A 59 8.65 -13.81 12.05
CA PRO A 59 7.71 -14.84 11.59
C PRO A 59 6.30 -14.31 11.35
N ASP A 60 5.79 -13.40 12.19
CA ASP A 60 4.45 -12.82 12.00
C ASP A 60 4.35 -11.98 10.72
N VAL A 61 5.42 -11.23 10.38
CA VAL A 61 5.48 -10.45 9.14
C VAL A 61 5.54 -11.40 7.94
N TRP A 62 6.27 -12.51 8.06
CA TRP A 62 6.32 -13.54 7.04
C TRP A 62 4.97 -14.20 6.80
N THR A 63 4.26 -14.58 7.88
CA THR A 63 2.91 -15.14 7.81
C THR A 63 1.93 -14.14 7.21
N ALA A 64 1.99 -12.87 7.60
CA ALA A 64 1.15 -11.81 7.03
C ALA A 64 1.42 -11.63 5.53
N TRP A 65 2.69 -11.67 5.12
CA TRP A 65 3.07 -11.56 3.71
C TRP A 65 2.57 -12.75 2.88
N LEU A 66 2.74 -13.98 3.37
CA LEU A 66 2.22 -15.19 2.70
C LEU A 66 0.70 -15.19 2.61
N ALA A 67 0.00 -14.71 3.63
CA ALA A 67 -1.46 -14.57 3.59
C ALA A 67 -1.90 -13.53 2.53
N ALA A 68 -1.19 -12.41 2.43
CA ALA A 68 -1.45 -11.37 1.44
C ALA A 68 -1.27 -11.85 -0.01
N LEU A 69 -0.42 -12.86 -0.25
CA LEU A 69 -0.26 -13.48 -1.57
C LEU A 69 -1.45 -14.36 -1.99
N VAL A 70 -2.16 -14.96 -1.03
CA VAL A 70 -3.25 -15.92 -1.30
C VAL A 70 -4.60 -15.21 -1.33
N ASP A 71 -4.85 -14.36 -0.34
CA ASP A 71 -6.16 -13.72 -0.13
C ASP A 71 -6.25 -12.31 -0.73
N GLY A 72 -5.15 -11.82 -1.35
CA GLY A 72 -4.96 -10.41 -1.69
C GLY A 72 -4.53 -9.58 -0.47
N PRO A 73 -4.15 -8.30 -0.65
CA PRO A 73 -3.66 -7.47 0.45
C PRO A 73 -4.70 -7.37 1.58
N ILE A 74 -4.33 -7.88 2.76
CA ILE A 74 -5.12 -7.76 3.99
C ILE A 74 -5.04 -6.29 4.42
N ALA A 75 -6.02 -5.50 3.96
CA ALA A 75 -6.03 -4.04 3.96
C ALA A 75 -5.02 -3.41 2.99
N PRO A 76 -5.39 -2.30 2.30
CA PRO A 76 -4.42 -1.55 1.53
C PRO A 76 -3.28 -1.13 2.48
N PRO A 77 -2.03 -1.31 2.06
CA PRO A 77 -0.90 -1.00 2.92
C PRO A 77 -0.97 0.46 3.37
N LEU A 78 -0.36 0.74 4.52
CA LEU A 78 -0.18 2.11 5.00
C LEU A 78 0.22 3.00 3.82
N PRO A 79 -0.33 4.21 3.70
CA PRO A 79 -0.13 5.04 2.54
C PRO A 79 1.34 5.33 2.32
N MET A 80 1.92 4.61 1.38
CA MET A 80 3.30 4.80 1.00
C MET A 80 3.42 6.16 0.32
N ALA A 81 4.60 6.76 0.48
CA ALA A 81 4.95 8.01 -0.17
C ALA A 81 4.70 7.96 -1.70
N SER A 82 4.94 6.81 -2.33
CA SER A 82 4.63 6.55 -3.75
C SER A 82 3.14 6.61 -4.05
N HIS A 83 2.30 5.90 -3.28
CA HIS A 83 0.85 5.92 -3.47
C HIS A 83 0.27 7.32 -3.34
N ILE A 84 0.78 8.12 -2.40
CA ILE A 84 0.34 9.51 -2.23
C ILE A 84 0.70 10.34 -3.47
N ARG A 85 1.90 10.19 -4.00
CA ARG A 85 2.33 10.88 -5.22
C ARG A 85 1.52 10.43 -6.44
N GLU A 86 1.39 9.13 -6.64
CA GLU A 86 0.73 8.52 -7.81
C GLU A 86 -0.75 8.90 -7.88
N LEU A 87 -1.48 8.80 -6.77
CA LEU A 87 -2.89 9.20 -6.73
C LEU A 87 -3.06 10.70 -7.00
N ARG A 88 -2.17 11.54 -6.45
CA ARG A 88 -2.18 12.99 -6.69
C ARG A 88 -1.94 13.30 -8.17
N GLU A 89 -0.95 12.68 -8.78
CA GLU A 89 -0.57 12.89 -10.18
C GLU A 89 -1.63 12.36 -11.14
N ALA A 90 -2.18 11.17 -10.87
CA ALA A 90 -3.29 10.60 -11.64
C ALA A 90 -4.54 11.50 -11.62
N ALA A 91 -4.78 12.19 -10.50
CA ALA A 91 -5.86 13.16 -10.38
C ALA A 91 -5.56 14.53 -11.02
N GLY A 92 -4.31 14.76 -11.46
CA GLY A 92 -3.86 16.03 -12.03
C GLY A 92 -3.71 17.15 -10.98
N LEU A 93 -3.44 16.80 -9.72
CA LEU A 93 -3.33 17.76 -8.62
C LEU A 93 -1.87 18.17 -8.36
N THR A 94 -1.65 19.43 -7.99
CA THR A 94 -0.37 19.88 -7.41
C THR A 94 -0.30 19.51 -5.93
N GLN A 95 0.90 19.54 -5.33
CA GLN A 95 1.05 19.29 -3.89
C GLN A 95 0.27 20.31 -3.06
N GLU A 96 0.23 21.57 -3.49
CA GLU A 96 -0.54 22.63 -2.85
C GLU A 96 -2.04 22.37 -2.91
N ALA A 97 -2.55 21.91 -4.07
CA ALA A 97 -3.96 21.58 -4.23
C ALA A 97 -4.36 20.39 -3.35
N ALA A 98 -3.52 19.35 -3.29
CA ALA A 98 -3.78 18.18 -2.46
C ALA A 98 -3.69 18.49 -0.95
N ALA A 99 -2.71 19.29 -0.53
CA ALA A 99 -2.58 19.76 0.85
C ALA A 99 -3.79 20.60 1.28
N ARG A 100 -4.25 21.50 0.40
CA ARG A 100 -5.45 22.32 0.63
C ARG A 100 -6.70 21.46 0.79
N MET A 101 -6.86 20.44 -0.05
CA MET A 101 -8.01 19.54 0.00
C MET A 101 -8.12 18.82 1.34
N LEU A 102 -6.99 18.38 1.90
CA LEU A 102 -6.95 17.71 3.22
C LEU A 102 -6.83 18.69 4.41
N GLY A 103 -6.76 20.00 4.17
CA GLY A 103 -6.61 21.01 5.23
C GLY A 103 -5.27 20.96 5.98
N VAL A 104 -4.19 20.57 5.30
CA VAL A 104 -2.83 20.47 5.88
C VAL A 104 -1.84 21.41 5.21
N SER A 105 -0.68 21.62 5.84
CA SER A 105 0.38 22.42 5.23
C SER A 105 1.03 21.70 4.05
N VAL A 106 1.50 22.46 3.06
CA VAL A 106 2.26 21.93 1.90
C VAL A 106 3.54 21.23 2.36
N ALA A 107 4.18 21.72 3.44
CA ALA A 107 5.37 21.10 4.03
C ALA A 107 5.07 19.71 4.62
N SER A 108 3.91 19.53 5.26
CA SER A 108 3.44 18.23 5.74
C SER A 108 3.22 17.26 4.59
N TRP A 109 2.57 17.73 3.52
CA TRP A 109 2.34 16.96 2.30
C TRP A 109 3.65 16.49 1.66
N TYR A 110 4.59 17.43 1.46
CA TYR A 110 5.92 17.14 0.94
C TYR A 110 6.68 16.15 1.84
N GLY A 111 6.54 16.25 3.15
CA GLY A 111 7.09 15.27 4.11
C GLY A 111 6.60 13.85 3.86
N TRP A 112 5.31 13.69 3.55
CA TRP A 112 4.71 12.40 3.24
C TRP A 112 5.19 11.82 1.91
N GLU A 113 5.18 12.61 0.83
CA GLU A 113 5.63 12.16 -0.49
C GLU A 113 7.14 11.91 -0.57
N SER A 114 7.93 12.55 0.27
CA SER A 114 9.38 12.31 0.38
C SER A 114 9.72 11.15 1.32
N GLY A 115 8.74 10.59 2.03
CA GLY A 115 8.95 9.55 3.03
C GLY A 115 9.65 10.05 4.31
N ARG A 116 9.80 11.37 4.50
CA ARG A 116 10.34 11.95 5.74
C ARG A 116 9.35 11.86 6.90
N SER A 117 8.07 11.73 6.60
CA SER A 117 7.01 11.49 7.57
C SER A 117 5.97 10.54 6.98
N THR A 118 5.16 9.92 7.83
CA THR A 118 4.08 9.01 7.42
C THR A 118 2.74 9.70 7.56
N MET A 119 1.91 9.66 6.50
CA MET A 119 0.52 10.09 6.57
C MET A 119 -0.26 9.08 7.44
N ARG A 120 -1.04 9.57 8.41
CA ARG A 120 -1.81 8.66 9.28
C ARG A 120 -2.89 7.94 8.47
N PRO A 121 -3.27 6.68 8.82
CA PRO A 121 -4.31 5.95 8.11
C PRO A 121 -5.64 6.71 8.00
N ALA A 122 -6.05 7.40 9.08
CA ALA A 122 -7.28 8.21 9.07
C ALA A 122 -7.19 9.40 8.11
N GLN A 123 -6.02 10.06 8.03
CA GLN A 123 -5.79 11.17 7.09
C GLN A 123 -5.81 10.68 5.64
N PHE A 124 -5.20 9.52 5.38
CA PHE A 124 -5.24 8.93 4.05
C PHE A 124 -6.63 8.50 3.63
N LYS A 125 -7.38 7.85 4.52
CA LYS A 125 -8.78 7.51 4.26
C LYS A 125 -9.61 8.75 3.95
N GLN A 126 -9.46 9.81 4.74
CA GLN A 126 -10.15 11.08 4.48
C GLN A 126 -9.78 11.64 3.10
N TRP A 127 -8.49 11.68 2.79
CA TRP A 127 -8.01 12.16 1.50
C TRP A 127 -8.56 11.37 0.31
N CYS A 128 -8.60 10.03 0.39
CA CYS A 128 -9.19 9.20 -0.65
C CYS A 128 -10.68 9.54 -0.88
N ASN A 129 -11.46 9.73 0.19
CA ASN A 129 -12.86 10.10 0.08
C ASN A 129 -13.04 11.49 -0.56
N ASP A 130 -12.22 12.47 -0.15
CA ASP A 130 -12.28 13.82 -0.71
C ASP A 130 -11.90 13.83 -2.21
N LEU A 131 -10.91 13.01 -2.58
CA LEU A 131 -10.47 12.84 -3.95
C LEU A 131 -11.55 12.19 -4.82
N GLU A 132 -12.19 11.13 -4.32
CA GLU A 132 -13.31 10.45 -4.99
C GLU A 132 -14.44 11.45 -5.28
N ALA A 133 -14.88 12.20 -4.26
CA ALA A 133 -15.93 13.22 -4.43
C ALA A 133 -15.55 14.30 -5.46
N GLN A 134 -14.28 14.72 -5.50
CA GLN A 134 -13.80 15.70 -6.47
C GLN A 134 -13.83 15.17 -7.91
N LEU A 135 -13.41 13.92 -8.12
CA LEU A 135 -13.43 13.27 -9.42
C LEU A 135 -14.86 13.04 -9.91
N GLU A 136 -15.77 12.64 -9.03
CA GLU A 136 -17.19 12.51 -9.34
C GLU A 136 -17.80 13.84 -9.79
N ASN A 137 -17.47 14.93 -9.12
CA ASN A 137 -17.95 16.27 -9.49
C ASN A 137 -17.43 16.67 -10.88
N ARG A 138 -16.14 16.47 -11.16
CA ARG A 138 -15.57 16.72 -12.50
C ARG A 138 -16.24 15.87 -13.58
N LEU A 139 -16.56 14.61 -13.29
CA LEU A 139 -17.26 13.74 -14.23
C LEU A 139 -18.70 14.23 -14.49
N LYS A 140 -19.40 14.72 -13.46
CA LYS A 140 -20.73 15.34 -13.61
C LYS A 140 -20.64 16.58 -14.50
N ASP A 141 -19.64 17.44 -14.31
CA ASP A 141 -19.43 18.64 -15.12
C ASP A 141 -19.19 18.29 -16.59
N VAL A 142 -18.32 17.31 -16.88
CA VAL A 142 -18.07 16.83 -18.25
C VAL A 142 -19.35 16.29 -18.89
N ARG A 143 -20.14 15.49 -18.15
CA ARG A 143 -21.42 14.97 -18.65
C ARG A 143 -22.42 16.09 -18.94
N ALA A 144 -22.49 17.11 -18.09
CA ALA A 144 -23.36 18.26 -18.31
C ALA A 144 -22.97 19.03 -19.58
N LEU A 145 -21.66 19.25 -19.80
CA LEU A 145 -21.16 19.90 -21.02
C LEU A 145 -21.51 19.13 -22.29
N ILE A 146 -21.35 17.80 -22.28
CA ILE A 146 -21.71 16.93 -23.42
C ILE A 146 -23.23 16.98 -23.69
N ALA A 147 -24.07 17.04 -22.65
CA ALA A 147 -25.53 17.10 -22.81
C ALA A 147 -26.01 18.45 -23.38
N THR A 148 -25.23 19.51 -23.24
CA THR A 148 -25.54 20.86 -23.75
C THR A 148 -24.90 21.20 -25.11
N ALA A 149 -24.03 20.33 -25.62
CA ALA A 149 -23.34 20.46 -26.90
C ALA A 149 -24.09 19.69 -28.01
#